data_AF-A0A268F225-F1
#
_entry.id   AF-A0A268F225-F1
#
_cell.length_a   1.000
_cell.length_b   1.000
_cell.length_c   1.000
_cell.angle_alpha   90.00
_cell.angle_beta   90.00
_cell.angle_gamma   90.00
#
_symmetry.space_group_name_H-M   'P 1'
#
loop_
_entity.id
_entity.type
_entity.pdbx_description
1 polymer ?
#
loop_
_entity_poly.entity_id
_entity_poly.type
_entity_poly.pdbx_seq_one_letter_code
_entity_poly.pdbx_strand_id
1 'polypeptide(L)'
;MNVEINKDLIKDERGNYYIAVQMEGNELTLVNAFVEASFTPELIYNEEFRNRHKEIEGGFVGKIAMDLLRHDVVMGLKAIDRKLLDLSEVEQQYKVSFIDTIEFFRHPAWNTHKA
;
A
#
# COMPACT_ATOMS: atom_id res chain seq x y z
N MET A 1 9.23 -14.10 -12.40
CA MET A 1 8.10 -13.29 -11.89
C MET A 1 8.54 -11.83 -11.96
N ASN A 2 7.69 -10.94 -12.47
CA ASN A 2 8.02 -9.51 -12.56
C ASN A 2 7.06 -8.73 -11.65
N VAL A 3 7.60 -8.05 -10.64
CA VAL A 3 6.85 -7.27 -9.66
C VAL A 3 6.72 -5.83 -10.17
N GLU A 4 5.49 -5.33 -10.31
CA GLU A 4 5.25 -3.93 -10.68
C GLU A 4 5.25 -3.02 -9.43
N ILE A 5 6.21 -2.10 -9.37
CA ILE A 5 6.37 -1.11 -8.28
C ILE A 5 5.12 -0.22 -8.15
N ASN A 6 4.72 0.05 -6.90
CA ASN A 6 3.54 0.83 -6.52
C ASN A 6 2.22 0.30 -7.11
N LYS A 7 2.14 -1.00 -7.43
CA LYS A 7 0.97 -1.60 -8.08
C LYS A 7 0.66 -3.01 -7.62
N ASP A 8 1.60 -3.94 -7.79
CA ASP A 8 1.40 -5.33 -7.43
C ASP A 8 1.41 -5.49 -5.89
N LEU A 9 0.50 -6.34 -5.39
CA LEU A 9 0.42 -6.69 -3.98
C LEU A 9 1.17 -7.98 -3.71
N ILE A 10 1.82 -8.05 -2.55
CA ILE A 10 2.53 -9.23 -2.07
C ILE A 10 1.94 -9.62 -0.71
N LYS A 11 1.57 -10.89 -0.54
CA LYS A 11 0.93 -11.38 0.68
C LYS A 11 1.84 -12.38 1.39
N ASP A 12 1.93 -12.28 2.72
CA ASP A 12 2.58 -13.32 3.55
C ASP A 12 1.57 -14.35 4.09
N GLU A 13 2.10 -15.42 4.69
CA GLU A 13 1.31 -16.49 5.33
C GLU A 13 0.50 -16.00 6.55
N ARG A 14 0.89 -14.86 7.15
CA ARG A 14 0.27 -14.28 8.36
C ARG A 14 -0.90 -13.37 8.02
N GLY A 15 -1.15 -13.12 6.74
CA GLY A 15 -2.22 -12.25 6.26
C GLY A 15 -1.83 -10.78 6.15
N ASN A 16 -0.54 -10.45 6.23
CA ASN A 16 -0.05 -9.12 5.90
C ASN A 16 0.04 -8.96 4.38
N TYR A 17 -0.18 -7.72 3.94
CA TYR A 17 -0.05 -7.32 2.55
C TYR A 17 1.02 -6.25 2.46
N TYR A 18 1.78 -6.31 1.38
CA TYR A 18 2.89 -5.42 1.09
C TYR A 18 2.79 -4.89 -0.33
N ILE A 19 3.38 -3.72 -0.54
CA ILE A 19 3.56 -3.12 -1.85
C ILE A 19 5.05 -2.83 -2.05
N ALA A 20 5.56 -3.14 -3.23
CA ALA A 20 6.93 -2.81 -3.57
C ALA A 20 7.03 -1.32 -3.91
N VAL A 21 7.92 -0.59 -3.25
CA VAL A 21 8.07 0.87 -3.43
C VAL A 21 9.36 1.24 -4.15
N GLN A 22 10.34 0.34 -4.18
CA GLN A 22 11.65 0.56 -4.79
C GLN A 22 12.25 -0.78 -5.23
N MET A 23 13.03 -0.76 -6.31
CA MET A 23 13.80 -1.89 -6.79
C MET A 23 15.18 -1.42 -7.24
N GLU A 24 16.23 -2.01 -6.68
CA GLU A 24 17.63 -1.72 -7.00
C GLU A 24 18.35 -3.01 -7.36
N GLY A 25 18.57 -3.22 -8.67
CA GLY A 25 19.10 -4.49 -9.16
C GLY A 25 18.16 -5.65 -8.81
N ASN A 26 18.59 -6.53 -7.90
CA ASN A 26 17.79 -7.66 -7.41
C ASN A 26 17.21 -7.44 -6.00
N GLU A 27 17.38 -6.25 -5.43
CA GLU A 27 16.84 -5.90 -4.12
C GLU A 27 15.49 -5.21 -4.28
N LEU A 28 14.49 -5.71 -3.56
CA LEU A 28 13.11 -5.22 -3.61
C LEU A 28 12.71 -4.72 -2.22
N THR A 29 12.41 -3.43 -2.13
CA THR A 29 11.99 -2.80 -0.87
C THR A 29 10.47 -2.78 -0.79
N LEU A 30 9.95 -3.41 0.26
CA LEU A 30 8.53 -3.54 0.52
C LEU A 30 8.10 -2.67 1.70
N VAL A 31 6.88 -2.16 1.64
CA VAL A 31 6.20 -1.55 2.80
C VAL A 31 4.87 -2.26 3.01
N ASN A 32 4.41 -2.32 4.26
CA ASN A 32 3.06 -2.79 4.56
C ASN A 32 2.02 -1.94 3.81
N ALA A 33 1.13 -2.60 3.07
CA ALA A 33 0.18 -1.93 2.18
C ALA A 33 -0.92 -1.17 2.95
N PHE A 34 -1.29 -1.61 4.16
CA PHE A 34 -2.21 -0.85 5.00
C PHE A 34 -1.55 0.45 5.50
N VAL A 35 -0.27 0.37 5.87
CA VAL A 35 0.52 1.54 6.25
C VAL A 35 0.60 2.51 5.08
N GLU A 36 0.96 2.05 3.88
CA GLU A 36 0.96 2.90 2.68
C GLU A 36 -0.39 3.61 2.51
N ALA A 37 -1.48 2.82 2.49
CA ALA A 37 -2.82 3.34 2.23
C ALA A 37 -3.28 4.35 3.30
N SER A 38 -2.76 4.25 4.52
CA SER A 38 -3.07 5.20 5.61
C SER A 38 -2.46 6.60 5.42
N PHE A 39 -1.44 6.73 4.56
CA PHE A 39 -0.81 8.00 4.20
C PHE A 39 -1.16 8.47 2.78
N THR A 40 -2.26 7.97 2.21
CA THR A 40 -2.75 8.42 0.90
C THR A 40 -3.32 9.84 0.97
N PRO A 41 -3.24 10.64 -0.10
CA PRO A 41 -3.69 12.05 -0.09
C PRO A 41 -5.17 12.23 0.24
N GLU A 42 -6.00 11.25 -0.09
CA GLU A 42 -7.44 11.22 0.19
C GLU A 42 -7.72 11.28 1.70
N LEU A 43 -6.77 10.83 2.53
CA LEU A 43 -6.87 10.81 3.99
C LEU A 43 -6.21 12.01 4.67
N ILE A 44 -5.73 13.00 3.90
CA ILE A 44 -5.22 14.25 4.48
C ILE A 44 -6.36 14.92 5.26
N TYR A 45 -6.16 15.11 6.57
CA TYR A 45 -7.17 15.69 7.45
C TYR A 45 -7.40 17.17 7.17
N ASN A 46 -8.29 17.46 6.24
CA ASN A 46 -8.70 18.80 5.83
C ASN A 46 -10.25 18.90 5.77
N GLU A 47 -10.77 20.04 5.31
CA GLU A 47 -12.22 20.24 5.23
C GLU A 47 -12.90 19.31 4.20
N GLU A 48 -12.22 19.04 3.08
CA GLU A 48 -12.69 18.12 2.04
C GLU A 48 -12.84 16.70 2.59
N PHE A 49 -11.85 16.22 3.35
CA PHE A 49 -11.90 14.95 4.06
C PHE A 49 -13.12 14.90 5.00
N ARG A 50 -13.29 15.91 5.86
CA ARG A 50 -14.42 15.98 6.81
C ARG A 50 -15.78 15.93 6.09
N ASN A 51 -15.91 16.63 4.97
CA ASN A 51 -17.15 16.66 4.20
C ASN A 51 -17.44 15.33 3.49
N ARG A 52 -16.44 14.71 2.85
CA ARG A 52 -16.59 13.41 2.17
C ARG A 52 -16.87 12.26 3.12
N HIS A 53 -16.40 12.37 4.35
CA HIS A 53 -16.46 11.30 5.35
C HIS A 53 -17.39 11.61 6.52
N LYS A 54 -18.34 12.53 6.33
CA LYS A 54 -19.32 12.88 7.37
C LYS A 54 -20.14 11.68 7.86
N GLU A 55 -20.43 10.71 6.99
CA GLU A 55 -21.20 9.51 7.33
C GLU A 55 -20.44 8.51 8.22
N ILE A 56 -19.11 8.66 8.34
CA ILE A 56 -18.26 7.86 9.22
C ILE A 56 -17.80 8.65 10.46
N GLU A 57 -18.45 9.78 10.76
CA GLU A 57 -18.28 10.50 12.02
C GLU A 57 -18.57 9.56 13.21
N GLY A 58 -17.64 9.48 14.17
CA GLY A 58 -17.68 8.51 15.26
C GLY A 58 -17.16 7.10 14.91
N GLY A 59 -16.78 6.86 13.66
CA GLY A 59 -16.16 5.62 13.20
C GLY A 59 -14.63 5.58 13.34
N PHE A 60 -14.03 4.44 12.99
CA PHE A 60 -12.58 4.25 13.01
C PHE A 60 -11.92 4.81 11.76
N VAL A 61 -10.92 5.70 11.92
CA VAL A 61 -10.16 6.29 10.80
C VAL A 61 -9.50 5.23 9.92
N GLY A 62 -8.95 4.17 10.54
CA GLY A 62 -8.31 3.06 9.83
C GLY A 62 -9.24 2.28 8.90
N LYS A 63 -10.57 2.44 9.03
CA LYS A 63 -11.53 1.77 8.13
C LYS A 63 -11.33 2.19 6.67
N ILE A 64 -11.02 3.46 6.41
CA ILE A 64 -10.91 3.97 5.04
C ILE A 64 -9.68 3.34 4.35
N ALA A 65 -8.53 3.37 5.01
CA ALA A 65 -7.31 2.70 4.51
C ALA A 65 -7.51 1.19 4.33
N MET A 66 -8.24 0.54 5.25
CA MET A 66 -8.57 -0.88 5.15
C MET A 66 -9.47 -1.19 3.95
N ASP A 67 -10.46 -0.33 3.66
CA ASP A 67 -11.37 -0.51 2.53
C ASP A 67 -10.63 -0.28 1.19
N LEU A 68 -9.70 0.67 1.13
CA LEU A 68 -8.80 0.86 -0.01
C LEU A 68 -7.93 -0.39 -0.25
N LEU A 69 -7.28 -0.91 0.79
CA LEU A 69 -6.49 -2.14 0.68
C LEU A 69 -7.36 -3.33 0.25
N ARG A 70 -8.57 -3.48 0.83
CA ARG A 70 -9.48 -4.56 0.46
C ARG A 70 -9.86 -4.48 -1.03
N HIS A 71 -10.12 -3.29 -1.54
CA HIS A 71 -10.38 -3.07 -2.96
C HIS A 71 -9.22 -3.59 -3.82
N ASP A 72 -7.99 -3.20 -3.47
CA ASP A 72 -6.79 -3.60 -4.18
C ASP A 72 -6.54 -5.12 -4.13
N VAL A 73 -6.77 -5.76 -2.98
CA VAL A 73 -6.69 -7.22 -2.85
C VAL A 73 -7.69 -7.91 -3.77
N VAL A 74 -8.93 -7.42 -3.84
CA VAL A 74 -9.96 -7.97 -4.74
C VAL A 74 -9.56 -7.83 -6.21
N MET A 75 -8.96 -6.69 -6.59
CA MET A 75 -8.45 -6.49 -7.95
C MET A 75 -7.29 -7.44 -8.28
N GLY A 76 -6.35 -7.61 -7.34
CA GLY A 76 -5.23 -8.56 -7.45
C GLY A 76 -5.67 -10.02 -7.57
N LEU A 77 -6.66 -10.44 -6.78
CA LEU A 77 -7.23 -11.79 -6.86
C LEU A 77 -7.90 -12.07 -8.20
N LYS A 78 -8.50 -11.05 -8.83
CA LYS A 78 -9.13 -11.16 -10.14
C LYS A 78 -8.13 -10.98 -11.30
N ALA A 79 -6.86 -10.70 -10.99
CA ALA A 79 -5.85 -10.29 -11.96
C ALA A 79 -6.31 -9.10 -12.84
N ILE A 80 -7.15 -8.22 -12.27
CA ILE A 80 -7.63 -7.03 -12.96
C ILE A 80 -6.65 -5.91 -12.62
N ASP A 81 -5.81 -5.55 -13.58
CA ASP A 81 -4.89 -4.41 -13.50
C ASP A 81 -3.88 -4.46 -12.32
N ARG A 82 -3.75 -5.58 -11.60
CA ARG A 82 -2.66 -5.83 -10.65
C ARG A 82 -2.60 -7.30 -10.30
N LYS A 83 -1.46 -7.75 -9.80
CA LYS A 83 -1.25 -9.12 -9.32
C LYS A 83 -1.30 -9.17 -7.80
N LEU A 84 -1.75 -10.30 -7.27
CA LEU A 84 -1.53 -10.69 -5.88
C LEU A 84 -0.52 -11.83 -5.86
N LEU A 85 0.68 -11.56 -5.37
CA LEU A 85 1.82 -12.47 -5.34
C LEU A 85 2.03 -13.03 -3.94
N ASP A 86 2.62 -14.22 -3.84
CA ASP A 86 3.05 -14.80 -2.58
C ASP A 86 4.45 -14.30 -2.19
N LEU A 87 4.64 -13.87 -0.94
CA LEU A 87 5.92 -13.36 -0.47
C LEU A 87 7.04 -14.41 -0.61
N SER A 88 6.77 -15.68 -0.34
CA SER A 88 7.78 -16.74 -0.44
C SER A 88 8.25 -16.95 -1.88
N GLU A 89 7.37 -16.76 -2.88
CA GLU A 89 7.73 -16.81 -4.30
C GLU A 89 8.54 -15.58 -4.73
N VAL A 90 8.28 -14.41 -4.12
CA VAL A 90 9.05 -13.18 -4.34
C VAL A 90 10.46 -13.33 -3.77
N GLU A 91 10.59 -13.83 -2.55
CA GLU A 91 11.88 -14.04 -1.85
C GLU A 91 12.79 -15.06 -2.54
N GLN A 92 12.23 -15.98 -3.34
CA GLN A 92 13.03 -16.90 -4.17
C GLN A 92 13.77 -16.20 -5.32
N GLN A 93 13.25 -15.05 -5.77
CA GLN A 93 13.77 -14.34 -6.94
C GLN A 93 14.48 -13.04 -6.55
N TYR A 94 14.01 -12.37 -5.51
CA TYR A 94 14.50 -11.08 -5.06
C TYR A 94 15.07 -11.16 -3.66
N LYS A 95 16.09 -10.35 -3.38
CA LYS A 95 16.47 -10.03 -2.01
C LYS A 95 15.47 -9.02 -1.48
N VAL A 96 14.61 -9.43 -0.55
CA VAL A 96 13.54 -8.56 -0.04
C VAL A 96 14.04 -7.81 1.20
N SER A 97 13.79 -6.50 1.23
CA SER A 97 13.94 -5.66 2.42
C SER A 97 12.59 -5.03 2.76
N PHE A 98 12.38 -4.73 4.04
CA PHE A 98 11.13 -4.14 4.53
C PHE A 98 11.41 -2.77 5.14
N ILE A 99 10.58 -1.79 4.80
CA ILE A 99 10.49 -0.55 5.56
C ILE A 99 9.74 -0.87 6.85
N ASP A 100 10.35 -0.62 8.00
CA ASP A 100 9.67 -0.75 9.28
C ASP A 100 8.46 0.19 9.30
N THR A 101 7.34 -0.30 9.79
CA THR A 101 6.10 0.49 9.89
C THR A 101 6.31 1.76 10.70
N ILE A 102 7.17 1.74 11.73
CA ILE A 102 7.44 2.94 12.54
C ILE A 102 8.31 3.97 11.80
N GLU A 103 9.04 3.55 10.77
CA GLU A 103 9.93 4.39 9.97
C GLU A 103 9.25 4.94 8.72
N PHE A 104 8.05 4.42 8.39
CA PHE A 104 7.33 4.89 7.22
C PHE A 104 6.77 6.29 7.43
N PHE A 105 7.25 7.24 6.62
CA PHE A 105 6.72 8.59 6.58
C PHE A 105 6.66 9.08 5.14
N ARG A 106 5.44 9.32 4.63
CA ARG A 106 5.23 10.12 3.41
C ARG A 106 4.92 11.55 3.81
N HIS A 107 5.85 12.47 3.55
CA HIS A 107 5.59 13.88 3.79
C HIS A 107 4.47 14.36 2.85
N PRO A 108 3.42 15.07 3.33
CA PRO A 108 2.35 15.61 2.48
C PRO A 108 2.82 16.54 1.33
N ALA A 109 4.08 16.98 1.38
CA ALA A 109 4.68 17.87 0.39
C ALA A 109 5.28 17.10 -0.80
N TRP A 110 5.35 15.77 -0.76
CA TRP A 110 5.91 14.98 -1.85
C TRP A 110 4.98 14.85 -3.06
N ASN A 111 3.72 15.31 -2.96
CA ASN A 111 2.80 15.40 -4.10
C ASN A 111 2.93 16.69 -4.93
N THR A 112 3.72 17.68 -4.52
CA THR A 112 3.92 18.90 -5.32
C THR A 112 4.97 18.76 -6.44
N HIS A 113 5.57 17.58 -6.61
CA HIS A 113 6.52 17.29 -7.69
C HIS A 113 6.06 16.14 -8.58
N LYS A 114 4.84 16.25 -9.10
CA LYS A 114 4.48 15.69 -10.41
C LYS A 114 3.85 16.82 -11.23
N ALA A 115 4.72 17.66 -11.80
CA ALA A 115 4.43 18.58 -12.89
C ALA A 115 5.27 18.15 -14.10
#